data_AF-A0A954JWW3-F1
#
_entry.id   AF-A0A954JWW3-F1
#
_cell.length_a   1.000
_cell.length_b   1.000
_cell.length_c   1.000
_cell.angle_alpha   90.00
_cell.angle_beta   90.00
_cell.angle_gamma   90.00
#
_symmetry.space_group_name_H-M   'P 1'
#
loop_
_entity.id
_entity.type
_entity.pdbx_description
1 polymer ?
#
loop_
_entity_poly.entity_id
_entity_poly.type
_entity_poly.pdbx_seq_one_letter_code
_entity_poly.pdbx_strand_id
1 'polypeptide(L)'
;MQIPTTAGKRPPESPDLIVGAGSLTSYVWRIEHQQGEYDYRFDLISHSRPGEHSGLQLFAPKDLPDMLAWMNVLIRELLHDGWLNASLRTELRRLLVHLQEIPEVAACDSCEEEEWPEPHRPATP
;
A
#
# COMPACT_ATOMS: atom_id res chain seq x y z
N MET A 1 12.89 5.67 20.39
CA MET A 1 12.50 4.34 19.90
C MET A 1 13.53 3.95 18.86
N GLN A 2 14.33 2.91 19.13
CA GLN A 2 15.33 2.41 18.18
C GLN A 2 14.65 1.36 17.31
N ILE A 3 14.62 1.57 16.00
CA ILE A 3 14.22 0.56 15.04
C ILE A 3 15.38 -0.46 15.02
N PRO A 4 15.16 -1.76 15.28
CA PRO A 4 16.22 -2.73 15.22
C PRO A 4 16.65 -2.88 13.75
N THR A 5 17.81 -2.33 13.43
CA THR A 5 18.50 -2.59 12.16
C THR A 5 19.09 -4.00 12.25
N THR A 6 18.28 -5.02 11.99
CA THR A 6 18.82 -6.33 11.63
C THR A 6 19.65 -6.14 10.37
N ALA A 7 20.95 -6.46 10.45
CA ALA A 7 21.88 -6.43 9.33
C ALA A 7 21.47 -7.47 8.28
N GLY A 8 20.40 -7.18 7.55
CA GLY A 8 19.95 -7.93 6.39
C GLY A 8 20.88 -7.64 5.23
N LYS A 9 21.32 -8.69 4.54
CA LYS A 9 22.04 -8.65 3.26
C LYS A 9 21.36 -7.61 2.36
N ARG A 10 22.15 -6.70 1.76
CA ARG A 10 21.63 -5.68 0.83
C ARG A 10 20.77 -6.39 -0.23
N PRO A 11 19.53 -5.94 -0.50
CA PRO A 11 18.70 -6.56 -1.53
C PRO A 11 19.43 -6.51 -2.88
N PRO A 12 19.21 -7.50 -3.76
CA PRO A 12 19.85 -7.53 -5.07
C PRO A 12 19.53 -6.26 -5.87
N GLU A 13 20.41 -5.91 -6.82
CA GLU A 13 20.30 -4.66 -7.59
C GLU A 13 19.01 -4.57 -8.42
N SER A 14 18.40 -5.72 -8.73
CA SER A 14 17.14 -5.83 -9.45
C SER A 14 16.05 -6.51 -8.58
N PRO A 15 14.78 -6.07 -8.68
CA PRO A 15 13.66 -6.73 -8.02
C PRO A 15 13.38 -8.10 -8.64
N ASP A 16 12.90 -9.04 -7.83
CA ASP A 16 12.44 -10.36 -8.26
C ASP A 16 11.07 -10.27 -8.95
N LEU A 17 10.24 -9.32 -8.52
CA LEU A 17 8.89 -9.11 -9.01
C LEU A 17 8.55 -7.62 -9.04
N ILE A 18 7.80 -7.20 -10.05
CA ILE A 18 7.18 -5.88 -10.13
C ILE A 18 5.68 -6.11 -10.17
N VAL A 19 4.96 -5.50 -9.23
CA VAL A 19 3.50 -5.61 -9.11
C VAL A 19 2.87 -4.23 -9.14
N GLY A 20 1.75 -4.08 -9.83
CA GLY A 20 1.05 -2.80 -9.93
C GLY A 20 -0.45 -2.97 -9.94
N ALA A 21 -1.14 -1.96 -9.41
CA ALA A 21 -2.59 -1.83 -9.46
C ALA A 21 -2.98 -0.35 -9.39
N GLY A 22 -3.80 0.10 -10.32
CA GLY A 22 -4.20 1.51 -10.42
C GLY A 22 -2.99 2.43 -10.58
N SER A 23 -2.90 3.43 -9.71
CA SER A 23 -1.77 4.37 -9.64
C SER A 23 -0.56 3.85 -8.86
N LEU A 24 -0.61 2.63 -8.31
CA LEU A 24 0.45 2.10 -7.45
C LEU A 24 1.31 1.06 -8.18
N THR A 25 2.61 1.10 -7.93
CA THR A 25 3.58 0.09 -8.35
C THR A 25 4.49 -0.26 -7.20
N SER A 26 4.84 -1.52 -7.07
CA SER A 26 5.81 -1.97 -6.09
C SER A 26 6.86 -2.87 -6.71
N TYR A 27 8.09 -2.63 -6.28
CA TYR A 27 9.24 -3.48 -6.55
C TYR A 27 9.41 -4.41 -5.36
N VAL A 28 9.47 -5.71 -5.61
CA VAL A 28 9.52 -6.73 -4.57
C VAL A 28 10.84 -7.48 -4.67
N TRP A 29 11.51 -7.64 -3.53
CA TRP A 29 12.73 -8.39 -3.37
C TRP A 29 12.52 -9.49 -2.35
N ARG A 30 12.98 -10.69 -2.69
CA ARG A 30 13.09 -11.79 -1.76
C ARG A 30 14.42 -11.71 -1.02
N ILE A 31 14.36 -11.77 0.29
CA ILE A 31 15.51 -11.73 1.18
C ILE A 31 15.64 -13.11 1.80
N GLU A 32 16.72 -13.82 1.46
CA GLU A 32 17.03 -15.11 2.06
C GLU A 32 17.73 -14.93 3.40
N HIS A 33 17.18 -15.57 4.43
CA HIS A 33 17.75 -15.65 5.77
C HIS A 33 18.52 -16.97 5.97
N GLN A 34 19.23 -17.06 7.09
CA GLN A 34 19.84 -18.33 7.49
C GLN A 34 18.73 -19.37 7.72
N GLN A 35 18.97 -20.63 7.35
CA GLN A 35 18.03 -21.77 7.47
C GLN A 35 16.94 -21.88 6.39
N GLY A 36 17.05 -21.15 5.27
CA GLY A 36 16.10 -21.31 4.15
C GLY A 36 14.74 -20.66 4.39
N GLU A 37 14.68 -19.74 5.36
CA GLU A 37 13.55 -18.83 5.53
C GLU A 37 13.71 -17.63 4.59
N TYR A 38 12.58 -17.19 4.03
CA TYR A 38 12.55 -16.08 3.08
C TYR A 38 11.61 -14.99 3.60
N ASP A 39 12.13 -13.77 3.66
CA ASP A 39 11.36 -12.55 3.85
C ASP A 39 11.19 -11.84 2.51
N TYR A 40 10.21 -10.93 2.46
CA TYR A 40 9.97 -10.09 1.30
C TYR A 40 10.06 -8.63 1.72
N ARG A 41 10.87 -7.86 1.02
CA ARG A 41 10.85 -6.41 1.06
C ARG A 41 10.13 -5.92 -0.18
N PHE A 42 9.30 -4.91 -0.01
CA PHE A 42 8.68 -4.23 -1.12
C PHE A 42 8.74 -2.72 -0.92
N ASP A 43 9.05 -2.00 -1.99
CA ASP A 43 9.02 -0.54 -2.00
C ASP A 43 7.79 -0.14 -2.81
N LEU A 44 6.87 0.62 -2.21
CA LEU A 44 5.62 1.05 -2.83
C LEU A 44 5.76 2.48 -3.36
N ILE A 45 5.41 2.66 -4.63
CA ILE A 45 5.47 3.93 -5.35
C ILE A 45 4.07 4.26 -5.84
N SER A 46 3.63 5.48 -5.54
CA SER A 46 2.46 6.06 -6.16
C SER A 46 2.88 6.85 -7.39
N HIS A 47 2.08 6.78 -8.45
CA HIS A 47 2.27 7.54 -9.66
C HIS A 47 1.20 8.63 -9.70
N SER A 48 1.62 9.90 -9.61
CA SER A 48 0.72 11.03 -9.79
C SER A 48 0.00 10.94 -11.13
N ARG A 49 -1.29 11.29 -11.14
CA ARG A 49 -1.99 11.50 -12.42
C ARG A 49 -1.39 12.73 -13.11
N PRO A 50 -1.43 12.81 -14.46
CA PRO A 50 -0.92 13.97 -15.18
C PRO A 50 -1.55 15.27 -14.64
N GLY A 51 -0.73 16.15 -14.05
CA GLY A 51 -1.17 17.44 -13.47
C GLY A 51 -1.09 17.57 -11.95
N GLU A 52 -0.84 16.49 -11.20
CA GLU A 52 -0.55 16.56 -9.77
C GLU A 52 0.93 16.85 -9.51
N HIS A 53 1.22 17.88 -8.70
CA HIS A 53 2.57 18.34 -8.42
C HIS A 53 3.41 17.22 -7.79
N SER A 54 4.57 16.98 -8.37
CA SER A 54 5.60 15.99 -8.02
C SER A 54 6.37 16.35 -6.73
N GLY A 55 5.63 16.63 -5.64
CA GLY A 55 6.16 16.71 -4.28
C GLY A 55 6.24 15.33 -3.61
N LEU A 56 6.66 15.28 -2.33
CA LEU A 56 6.63 14.06 -1.52
C LEU A 56 5.20 13.49 -1.52
N GLN A 57 4.98 12.41 -2.26
CA GLN A 57 3.65 11.86 -2.48
C GLN A 57 3.25 11.05 -1.24
N LEU A 58 2.55 11.71 -0.34
CA LEU A 58 1.91 11.06 0.81
C LEU A 58 0.64 10.39 0.33
N PHE A 59 0.39 9.18 0.83
CA PHE A 59 -0.85 8.50 0.59
C PHE A 59 -2.01 9.24 1.27
N ALA A 60 -3.05 9.52 0.50
CA ALA A 60 -4.28 10.14 0.94
C ALA A 60 -5.42 9.10 0.99
N PRO A 61 -6.52 9.36 1.72
CA PRO A 61 -7.66 8.44 1.77
C PRO A 61 -8.22 8.04 0.40
N LYS A 62 -8.10 8.92 -0.60
CA LYS A 62 -8.48 8.66 -2.00
C LYS A 62 -7.68 7.54 -2.68
N ASP A 63 -6.49 7.22 -2.18
CA ASP A 63 -5.62 6.19 -2.72
C ASP A 63 -5.95 4.80 -2.15
N LEU A 64 -6.86 4.73 -1.17
CA LEU A 64 -7.24 3.48 -0.50
C LEU A 64 -7.76 2.41 -1.47
N PRO A 65 -8.60 2.71 -2.48
CA PRO A 65 -9.03 1.69 -3.45
C PRO A 65 -7.84 1.09 -4.23
N ASP A 66 -6.91 1.94 -4.69
CA ASP A 66 -5.71 1.50 -5.38
C ASP A 66 -4.79 0.68 -4.45
N MET A 67 -4.70 1.04 -3.16
CA MET A 67 -3.97 0.24 -2.16
C MET A 67 -4.60 -1.13 -1.93
N LEU A 68 -5.92 -1.22 -1.81
CA LEU A 68 -6.62 -2.48 -1.64
C LEU A 68 -6.44 -3.38 -2.86
N ALA A 69 -6.53 -2.81 -4.06
CA ALA A 69 -6.26 -3.52 -5.32
C ALA A 69 -4.80 -3.99 -5.37
N TRP A 70 -3.85 -3.14 -5.01
CA TRP A 70 -2.43 -3.47 -4.97
C TRP A 70 -2.12 -4.60 -3.98
N MET A 71 -2.66 -4.55 -2.75
CA MET A 71 -2.49 -5.62 -1.76
C MET A 71 -3.06 -6.94 -2.27
N ASN A 72 -4.22 -6.93 -2.92
CA ASN A 72 -4.81 -8.13 -3.51
C ASN A 72 -3.88 -8.76 -4.55
N VAL A 73 -3.30 -7.95 -5.45
CA VAL A 73 -2.36 -8.44 -6.46
C VAL A 73 -1.09 -8.97 -5.81
N LEU A 74 -0.46 -8.20 -4.92
CA LEU A 74 0.77 -8.59 -4.22
C LEU A 74 0.59 -9.93 -3.51
N ILE A 75 -0.48 -10.09 -2.72
CA ILE A 75 -0.72 -11.31 -1.94
C ILE A 75 -0.87 -12.52 -2.87
N ARG A 76 -1.58 -12.37 -4.00
CA ARG A 76 -1.75 -13.46 -4.98
C ARG A 76 -0.43 -13.88 -5.59
N GLU A 77 0.42 -12.93 -5.96
CA GLU A 77 1.75 -13.24 -6.51
C GLU A 77 2.65 -13.91 -5.48
N LEU A 78 2.68 -13.42 -4.24
CA LEU A 78 3.46 -14.03 -3.16
C LEU A 78 3.00 -15.46 -2.84
N LEU A 79 1.68 -15.72 -2.88
CA LEU A 79 1.12 -17.05 -2.69
C LEU A 79 1.46 -18.02 -3.84
N HIS A 80 1.70 -17.50 -5.04
CA HIS A 80 2.06 -18.26 -6.23
C HIS A 80 3.56 -18.59 -6.30
N ASP A 81 4.43 -17.69 -5.81
CA ASP A 81 5.91 -17.86 -5.81
C ASP A 81 6.35 -19.13 -5.05
N GLY A 82 5.62 -19.55 -4.00
CA GLY A 82 5.78 -20.85 -3.36
C GLY A 82 6.89 -20.95 -2.30
N TRP A 83 7.64 -19.87 -2.07
CA TRP A 83 8.74 -19.80 -1.09
C TRP A 83 8.31 -19.44 0.33
N LEU A 84 7.07 -18.95 0.47
CA LEU A 84 6.50 -18.66 1.77
C LEU A 84 6.26 -19.94 2.58
N ASN A 85 6.58 -19.90 3.87
CA ASN A 85 6.25 -20.98 4.78
C ASN A 85 4.73 -21.17 4.93
N ALA A 86 4.32 -22.35 5.43
CA ALA A 86 2.90 -22.71 5.51
C ALA A 86 2.08 -21.77 6.41
N SER A 87 2.67 -21.23 7.47
CA SER A 87 2.01 -20.29 8.39
C SER A 87 1.66 -18.99 7.66
N LEU A 88 2.66 -18.37 7.04
CA LEU A 88 2.51 -17.10 6.33
C LEU A 88 1.57 -17.23 5.13
N ARG A 89 1.62 -18.35 4.40
CA ARG A 89 0.64 -18.64 3.33
C ARG A 89 -0.80 -18.71 3.86
N THR A 90 -0.99 -19.25 5.05
CA THR A 90 -2.32 -19.34 5.67
C THR A 90 -2.81 -17.96 6.09
N GLU A 91 -1.96 -17.16 6.70
CA GLU A 91 -2.26 -15.77 7.07
C GLU A 91 -2.59 -14.91 5.85
N LEU A 92 -1.79 -14.98 4.79
CA LEU A 92 -2.03 -14.26 3.56
C LEU A 92 -3.34 -14.66 2.87
N ARG A 93 -3.70 -15.94 2.89
CA ARG A 93 -5.02 -16.38 2.37
C ARG A 93 -6.17 -15.80 3.19
N ARG A 94 -6.06 -15.75 4.52
CA ARG A 94 -7.07 -15.13 5.39
C ARG A 94 -7.17 -13.63 5.13
N LEU A 95 -6.03 -12.95 5.02
CA LEU A 95 -5.99 -11.53 4.68
C LEU A 95 -6.64 -11.25 3.32
N LEU A 96 -6.40 -12.10 2.31
CA LEU A 96 -7.04 -11.97 1.00
C LEU A 96 -8.56 -12.05 1.09
N VAL A 97 -9.10 -12.96 1.90
CA VAL A 97 -10.55 -13.05 2.15
C VAL A 97 -11.07 -11.76 2.78
N HIS A 98 -10.39 -11.23 3.80
CA HIS A 98 -10.80 -9.99 4.44
C HIS A 98 -10.73 -8.77 3.51
N LEU A 99 -9.73 -8.69 2.63
CA LEU A 99 -9.64 -7.62 1.65
C LEU A 99 -10.81 -7.64 0.65
N GLN A 100 -11.34 -8.82 0.34
CA GLN A 100 -12.50 -8.97 -0.54
C GLN A 100 -13.83 -8.63 0.15
N GLU A 101 -13.86 -8.62 1.48
CA GLU A 101 -15.03 -8.20 2.27
C GLU A 101 -15.13 -6.67 2.39
N ILE A 102 -14.04 -5.94 2.12
CA ILE A 102 -14.05 -4.48 2.13
C ILE A 102 -14.84 -4.02 0.90
N PRO A 103 -15.99 -3.36 1.07
CA PRO A 103 -16.75 -2.83 -0.05
C PRO A 103 -15.87 -1.84 -0.81
N GLU A 104 -15.87 -1.93 -2.14
CA GLU A 104 -15.24 -0.91 -2.97
C GLU A 104 -15.76 0.44 -2.49
N VAL A 105 -14.84 1.29 -2.01
CA VAL A 105 -15.16 2.67 -1.65
C VAL A 105 -15.48 3.34 -2.97
N ALA A 106 -16.75 3.27 -3.37
CA ALA A 106 -17.28 4.11 -4.41
C ALA A 106 -16.84 5.52 -4.06
N ALA A 107 -16.11 6.16 -4.98
CA ALA A 107 -15.66 7.53 -4.83
C ALA A 107 -16.82 8.32 -4.24
N CYS A 108 -16.63 8.84 -3.03
CA CYS A 108 -17.60 9.72 -2.40
C CYS A 108 -17.55 11.02 -3.24
N ASP A 109 -18.21 11.02 -4.39
CA ASP A 109 -18.31 12.15 -5.32
C ASP A 109 -19.20 13.27 -4.75
N SER A 110 -19.69 13.11 -3.53
CA SER A 110 -20.46 14.11 -2.80
C SER A 110 -20.03 14.17 -1.33
N CYS A 111 -18.77 14.50 -1.07
CA CYS A 111 -18.53 15.38 0.07
C CYS A 111 -18.98 16.77 -0.40
N GLU A 112 -20.28 17.03 -0.33
CA GLU A 112 -20.74 18.42 -0.35
C GLU A 112 -19.94 19.13 0.74
N GLU A 113 -19.14 20.12 0.35
CA GLU A 113 -18.42 20.96 1.28
C GLU A 113 -19.47 21.54 2.21
N GLU A 114 -19.54 21.03 3.45
CA GLU A 114 -20.38 21.62 4.49
C GLU A 114 -19.76 23.00 4.75
N GLU A 115 -20.31 24.00 4.07
CA GLU A 115 -19.95 25.41 4.17
C GLU A 115 -20.18 25.81 5.61
N TRP A 116 -19.11 25.77 6.40
CA TRP A 116 -19.12 26.22 7.78
C TRP A 116 -19.62 27.67 7.79
N PRO A 117 -20.74 27.98 8.46
CA PRO A 117 -21.26 29.34 8.48
C PRO A 117 -20.18 30.26 9.05
N GLU A 118 -19.79 31.27 8.27
CA GLU A 118 -18.81 32.26 8.72
C GLU A 118 -19.23 32.81 10.09
N PRO A 119 -18.29 32.94 11.06
CA PRO A 119 -18.61 33.55 12.33
C PRO A 119 -19.04 35.00 12.08
N HIS A 120 -20.30 35.29 12.41
CA HIS A 120 -20.90 36.62 12.34
C HIS A 120 -19.91 37.68 12.86
N ARG A 121 -19.43 38.55 11.96
CA ARG A 121 -18.72 39.76 12.37
C ARG A 121 -19.67 40.59 13.24
N PRO A 122 -19.28 40.98 14.46
CA PRO A 122 -20.09 41.89 15.24
C PRO A 122 -20.17 43.23 14.51
N ALA A 123 -21.40 43.76 14.40
CA ALA A 123 -21.64 45.08 13.85
C ALA A 123 -20.90 46.11 14.70
N THR A 124 -19.95 46.83 14.09
CA THR A 124 -19.31 47.99 14.71
C THR A 124 -20.32 49.15 14.79
N PRO A 125 -20.37 49.86 15.93
CA PRO A 125 -21.23 51.04 16.13
C PRO A 125 -20.78 52.26 15.34
#